data_AF-X1Q3Q6-F1
#
_entry.id   AF-X1Q3Q6-F1
#
_cell.length_a   1.000
_cell.length_b   1.000
_cell.length_c   1.000
_cell.angle_alpha   90.00
_cell.angle_beta   90.00
_cell.angle_gamma   90.00
#
_symmetry.space_group_name_H-M   'P 1'
#
loop_
_entity.id
_entity.type
_entity.pdbx_description
1 polymer ?
#
loop_
_entity_poly.entity_id
_entity_poly.type
_entity_poly.pdbx_seq_one_letter_code
_entity_poly.pdbx_strand_id
1 'polypeptide(L)' 'MTDIFRDETPLMSLDDDTLHEECGVFGILGHPDAATLTALGLHALQHRGQEAAGIV' A
#
# COMPACT_ATOMS: atom_id res chain seq x y z
N MET A 1 -37.07 1.89 1.06
CA MET A 1 -38.27 1.72 0.21
C MET A 1 -37.89 2.10 -1.21
N THR A 2 -37.10 1.29 -1.91
CA THR A 2 -37.49 -0.07 -2.31
C THR A 2 -36.42 -1.10 -1.94
N ASP A 3 -36.77 -1.96 -0.98
CA ASP A 3 -36.23 -3.31 -0.86
C ASP A 3 -36.86 -4.18 -1.95
N ILE A 4 -36.07 -4.95 -2.70
CA ILE A 4 -36.35 -6.24 -3.38
C ILE A 4 -35.08 -6.53 -4.20
N PHE A 5 -34.59 -7.77 -4.17
CA PHE A 5 -33.30 -8.26 -4.71
C PHE A 5 -32.12 -8.20 -3.72
N ARG A 6 -32.27 -8.97 -2.65
CA ARG A 6 -31.14 -9.61 -1.98
C ARG A 6 -30.59 -10.72 -2.87
N ASP A 7 -29.26 -10.73 -2.94
CA ASP A 7 -28.35 -11.80 -3.34
C ASP A 7 -28.11 -12.02 -4.84
N GLU A 8 -26.87 -12.43 -5.17
CA GLU A 8 -26.27 -12.68 -6.49
C GLU A 8 -25.53 -11.52 -7.19
N THR A 9 -24.58 -10.89 -6.49
CA THR A 9 -23.29 -10.46 -7.10
C THR A 9 -22.28 -10.24 -5.98
N PRO A 10 -21.07 -10.82 -6.02
CA PRO A 10 -20.02 -10.50 -5.07
C PRO A 10 -19.49 -9.12 -5.44
N LEU A 11 -20.24 -8.09 -5.07
CA LEU A 11 -19.84 -6.71 -5.22
C LEU A 11 -18.68 -6.53 -4.25
N MET A 12 -17.46 -6.61 -4.80
CA MET A 12 -16.21 -6.31 -4.10
C MET A 12 -16.48 -5.10 -3.22
N SER A 13 -16.22 -5.22 -1.91
CA SER A 13 -16.46 -4.16 -0.95
C SER A 13 -15.81 -2.88 -1.47
N LEU A 14 -16.62 -1.85 -1.74
CA LEU A 14 -16.15 -0.54 -2.23
C LEU A 14 -15.13 0.10 -1.28
N ASP A 15 -15.05 -0.39 -0.05
CA ASP A 15 -14.12 0.03 0.99
C ASP A 15 -12.67 -0.42 0.72
N ASP A 16 -12.44 -1.44 -0.13
CA ASP A 16 -11.11 -1.97 -0.45
C ASP A 16 -10.34 -1.11 -1.48
N ASP A 17 -11.04 -0.19 -2.16
CA ASP A 17 -10.46 0.78 -3.13
C ASP A 17 -9.98 2.09 -2.46
N THR A 18 -9.96 2.14 -1.13
CA THR A 18 -9.54 3.33 -0.36
C THR A 18 -8.07 3.24 0.04
N LEU A 19 -7.34 4.36 -0.02
CA LEU A 19 -5.96 4.43 0.45
C LEU A 19 -5.92 4.21 1.97
N HIS A 20 -5.28 3.12 2.38
CA HIS A 20 -4.98 2.86 3.78
C HIS A 20 -3.62 3.47 4.12
N GLU A 21 -3.64 4.68 4.68
CA GLU A 21 -2.45 5.45 4.99
C GLU A 21 -1.80 5.01 6.32
N GLU A 22 -0.64 4.36 6.21
CA GLU A 22 0.18 3.89 7.32
C GLU A 22 1.68 4.05 6.98
N CYS A 23 2.53 4.50 7.90
CA CYS A 23 3.96 4.70 7.59
C CYS A 23 4.71 3.38 7.29
N GLY A 24 5.53 3.37 6.23
CA GLY A 24 6.41 2.27 5.81
C GLY A 24 7.86 2.38 6.30
N VAL A 25 8.49 1.25 6.65
CA VAL A 25 9.93 1.18 6.96
C VAL A 25 10.56 0.01 6.21
N PHE A 26 11.74 0.24 5.62
CA PHE A 26 12.51 -0.76 4.90
C PHE A 26 14.00 -0.52 5.14
N GLY A 27 14.82 -1.57 5.21
CA GLY A 27 16.26 -1.44 5.47
C GLY A 27 17.06 -2.64 4.98
N ILE A 28 18.33 -2.39 4.64
CA ILE A 28 19.27 -3.38 4.10
C ILE A 28 20.61 -3.28 4.83
N LEU A 29 21.21 -4.43 5.11
CA LEU A 29 22.48 -4.55 5.82
C LEU A 29 23.53 -5.27 4.96
N GLY A 30 24.76 -4.75 4.92
CA GLY A 30 25.91 -5.43 4.34
C GLY A 30 25.89 -5.54 2.80
N HIS A 31 25.14 -4.68 2.11
CA HIS A 31 25.06 -4.66 0.65
C HIS A 31 25.64 -3.36 0.08
N PRO A 32 26.50 -3.39 -0.95
CA PRO A 32 27.08 -2.17 -1.55
C PRO A 32 26.00 -1.23 -2.11
N ASP A 33 24.92 -1.79 -2.67
CA ASP A 33 23.79 -1.02 -3.23
C ASP A 33 22.61 -0.85 -2.26
N ALA A 34 22.87 -0.80 -0.95
CA ALA A 34 21.81 -0.73 0.07
C ALA A 34 20.83 0.45 -0.16
N ALA A 35 21.32 1.62 -0.59
CA ALA A 35 20.47 2.77 -0.88
C ALA A 35 19.51 2.52 -2.06
N THR A 36 20.01 1.97 -3.17
CA THR A 36 19.19 1.67 -4.36
C THR A 36 18.13 0.62 -4.04
N LEU A 37 18.52 -0.45 -3.36
CA LEU A 37 17.58 -1.49 -2.98
C LEU A 37 16.57 -1.00 -1.93
N THR A 38 16.97 -0.07 -1.04
CA THR A 38 16.05 0.59 -0.10
C THR A 38 15.04 1.45 -0.85
N ALA A 39 15.44 2.17 -1.89
CA ALA A 39 14.53 2.93 -2.74
C ALA A 39 13.49 2.03 -3.43
N LEU A 40 13.91 0.88 -3.95
CA LEU A 40 13.01 -0.11 -4.57
C LEU A 40 12.06 -0.74 -3.53
N GLY A 41 12.56 -1.04 -2.32
CA GLY A 41 11.74 -1.55 -1.23
C GLY A 41 10.69 -0.54 -0.75
N LEU A 42 11.08 0.73 -0.58
CA LEU A 42 10.15 1.82 -0.26
C LEU A 42 9.12 2.03 -1.39
N HIS A 43 9.53 1.89 -2.65
CA HIS A 43 8.61 1.94 -3.79
C HIS A 43 7.53 0.85 -3.71
N ALA A 44 7.90 -0.38 -3.36
CA ALA A 44 6.93 -1.47 -3.17
C ALA A 44 5.94 -1.20 -2.02
N LEU A 45 6.33 -0.40 -1.02
CA LEU A 45 5.49 -0.01 0.12
C LEU A 45 4.67 1.27 -0.10
N GLN A 46 4.71 1.89 -1.28
CA GLN A 46 4.00 3.14 -1.57
C GLN A 46 2.48 3.05 -1.35
N HIS A 47 1.90 1.86 -1.48
CA HIS A 47 0.48 1.64 -1.17
C HIS A 47 0.12 1.97 0.30
N ARG A 48 1.12 2.09 1.19
CA ARG A 48 0.92 2.52 2.58
C ARG A 48 1.05 4.03 2.78
N GLY A 49 1.67 4.79 1.87
CA GLY A 49 1.81 6.23 2.05
C GLY A 49 2.44 6.93 0.85
N GLN A 50 1.91 8.11 0.52
CA GLN A 50 2.27 8.89 -0.69
C GLN A 50 2.83 10.28 -0.37
N GLU A 51 2.79 10.69 0.90
CA GLU A 51 3.16 12.05 1.34
C GLU A 51 4.67 12.33 1.24
N ALA A 52 5.51 11.36 1.60
CA ALA A 52 6.96 11.50 1.59
C ALA A 52 7.70 10.14 1.70
N ALA A 53 8.97 10.12 1.32
CA ALA A 53 9.90 9.02 1.58
C ALA A 53 11.32 9.57 1.88
N GLY A 54 12.12 8.82 2.64
CA GLY A 54 13.49 9.18 2.99
C GLY A 54 14.41 7.97 3.14
N ILE A 55 15.70 8.16 2.85
CA ILE A 55 16.78 7.16 2.96
C ILE A 55 17.98 7.87 3.63
N VAL A 56 18.67 7.20 4.54
CA VAL A 56 19.83 7.72 5.31
C VAL A 56 21.05 6.82 5.11
#